data_AF-A0A3P7RIR0-F1
#
_entry.id   AF-A0A3P7RIR0-F1
#
_cell.length_a   1.000
_cell.length_b   1.000
_cell.length_c   1.000
_cell.angle_alpha   90.00
_cell.angle_beta   90.00
_cell.angle_gamma   90.00
#
_symmetry.space_group_name_H-M   'P 1'
#
loop_
_entity.id
_entity.type
_entity.pdbx_description
1 polymer ?
#
loop_
_entity_poly.entity_id
_entity_poly.type
_entity_poly.pdbx_seq_one_letter_code
_entity_poly.pdbx_strand_id
1 'polypeptide(L)'
;MNVPFFKISRSMDSSRSKTSEDSSLNKPLAVHKFVPSRPKVELLDGLAKPTIYNVVSSVDLACPIELRKVVMFIRNAEYNPKRFTGCVIRLREPRVTCLLFSTGKMVTTGGRSEESNNLGARKCARVIQKLGFPVQFNNFRIQNVVGIVDLKFPIRLEGLLMANEQMAQYEPEIFPGLIFRIINPKLVFLIFVNGKVIITGAKSVEMIYEALNKVYPAKRTKKVGITGKYGTRYGASLRKTVKKIEVSQHATYNCNFCGKEALRRKSAGIWACKRCGKQIAGGAYVCSTAAAATTRAAIRRLRDTIAA
;
A
#
# COMPACT_ATOMS: atom_id res chain seq x y z
N MET A 1 0.13 8.44 -42.57
CA MET A 1 -1.17 7.79 -42.87
C MET A 1 -2.20 8.35 -41.90
N ASN A 2 -3.06 9.25 -42.39
CA ASN A 2 -4.07 9.96 -41.60
C ASN A 2 -5.37 9.14 -41.55
N VAL A 3 -5.89 8.88 -40.36
CA VAL A 3 -7.18 8.21 -40.13
C VAL A 3 -8.11 9.18 -39.38
N PRO A 4 -9.38 9.39 -39.81
CA PRO A 4 -10.18 10.51 -39.32
C PRO A 4 -10.83 10.19 -37.96
N PHE A 5 -10.47 10.95 -36.93
CA PHE A 5 -11.08 10.90 -35.60
C PHE A 5 -12.04 12.07 -35.40
N PHE A 6 -13.28 11.78 -34.94
CA PHE A 6 -14.38 12.70 -34.63
C PHE A 6 -15.03 13.44 -35.84
N LYS A 7 -16.15 12.89 -36.35
CA LYS A 7 -17.09 13.65 -37.17
C LYS A 7 -17.95 14.55 -36.28
N ILE A 8 -17.59 15.83 -36.21
CA ILE A 8 -18.53 16.92 -35.89
C ILE A 8 -19.48 17.01 -37.09
N SER A 9 -20.80 16.99 -36.88
CA SER A 9 -21.76 17.19 -37.98
C SER A 9 -21.58 18.58 -38.56
N ARG A 10 -21.19 18.65 -39.85
CA ARG A 10 -21.17 19.89 -40.65
C ARG A 10 -22.58 20.17 -41.15
N SER A 11 -23.13 21.33 -40.79
CA SER A 11 -24.08 22.07 -41.63
C SER A 11 -24.15 23.51 -41.15
N MET A 12 -23.49 24.42 -41.86
CA MET A 12 -23.91 25.81 -42.05
C MET A 12 -22.86 26.49 -42.92
N ASP A 13 -23.19 26.70 -44.20
CA ASP A 13 -22.51 27.66 -45.06
C ASP A 13 -23.28 28.98 -45.07
N SER A 14 -22.50 30.05 -45.17
CA SER A 14 -22.84 31.38 -45.69
C SER A 14 -23.79 32.27 -44.87
N SER A 15 -23.20 33.11 -44.00
CA SER A 15 -23.22 34.59 -44.14
C SER A 15 -22.92 35.30 -42.80
N ARG A 16 -21.71 35.87 -42.61
CA ARG A 16 -21.52 37.17 -41.91
C ARG A 16 -20.06 37.63 -41.85
N SER A 17 -19.89 38.88 -42.26
CA SER A 17 -18.87 39.90 -41.96
C SER A 17 -17.64 39.49 -41.12
N LYS A 18 -16.46 39.74 -41.67
CA LYS A 18 -15.16 39.77 -41.00
C LYS A 18 -15.18 40.80 -39.85
N THR A 19 -15.12 40.34 -38.61
CA THR A 19 -14.73 41.14 -37.44
C THR A 19 -13.50 40.51 -36.77
N SER A 20 -12.60 41.37 -36.34
CA SER A 20 -11.24 41.10 -35.86
C SER A 20 -11.17 40.52 -34.44
N GLU A 21 -11.85 39.40 -34.17
CA GLU A 21 -11.86 38.75 -32.84
C GLU A 21 -11.38 37.28 -32.81
N ASP A 22 -11.01 36.71 -33.96
CA ASP A 22 -10.69 35.27 -34.10
C ASP A 22 -9.29 34.83 -33.55
N SER A 23 -8.53 35.72 -32.92
CA SER A 23 -7.15 35.43 -32.47
C SER A 23 -7.07 34.66 -31.14
N SER A 24 -8.17 34.53 -30.40
CA SER A 24 -8.21 33.88 -29.08
C SER A 24 -8.54 32.38 -29.13
N LEU A 25 -9.22 31.90 -30.18
CA LEU A 25 -9.71 30.52 -30.34
C LEU A 25 -8.63 29.51 -30.78
N ASN A 26 -7.52 30.00 -31.32
CA ASN A 26 -6.41 29.19 -31.84
C ASN A 26 -5.16 29.16 -30.95
N LYS A 27 -5.19 29.75 -29.76
CA LYS A 27 -4.05 29.62 -28.83
C LYS A 27 -3.91 28.16 -28.36
N PRO A 28 -2.71 27.55 -28.45
CA PRO A 28 -2.47 26.26 -27.84
C PRO A 28 -2.76 26.37 -26.34
N LEU A 29 -3.52 25.42 -25.78
CA LEU A 29 -3.76 25.34 -24.34
C LEU A 29 -2.42 25.41 -23.62
N ALA A 30 -2.21 26.40 -22.75
CA ALA A 30 -0.96 26.57 -22.00
C ALA A 30 -0.65 25.27 -21.25
N VAL A 31 0.48 24.64 -21.58
CA VAL A 31 0.81 23.28 -21.11
C VAL A 31 1.79 23.38 -19.95
N HIS A 32 1.33 23.16 -18.72
CA HIS A 32 2.23 22.59 -17.73
C HIS A 32 2.49 21.13 -18.13
N LYS A 33 3.76 20.77 -18.38
CA LYS A 33 4.16 19.39 -18.66
C LYS A 33 3.73 18.52 -17.48
N PHE A 34 2.71 17.69 -17.68
CA PHE A 34 2.32 16.69 -16.70
C PHE A 34 3.42 15.62 -16.64
N VAL A 35 4.00 15.43 -15.47
CA VAL A 35 4.95 14.36 -15.20
C VAL A 35 4.20 13.28 -14.42
N PRO A 36 3.99 12.08 -15.00
CA PRO A 36 3.33 10.98 -14.30
C PRO A 36 4.17 10.51 -13.11
N SER A 37 3.52 10.04 -12.05
CA SER A 37 4.23 9.43 -10.92
C SER A 37 4.85 8.11 -11.38
N ARG A 38 6.16 7.95 -11.17
CA ARG A 38 6.89 6.71 -11.48
C ARG A 38 7.31 6.10 -10.15
N PRO A 39 6.99 4.82 -9.89
CA PRO A 39 7.39 4.20 -8.64
C PRO A 39 8.91 4.22 -8.51
N LYS A 40 9.42 5.05 -7.59
CA LYS A 40 10.85 5.08 -7.20
C LYS A 40 11.19 3.96 -6.21
N VAL A 41 10.17 3.39 -5.59
CA VAL A 41 10.27 2.35 -4.57
C VAL A 41 10.15 0.99 -5.22
N GLU A 42 11.18 0.15 -5.07
CA GLU A 42 11.12 -1.24 -5.47
C GLU A 42 10.24 -2.06 -4.52
N LEU A 43 9.53 -3.05 -5.07
CA LEU A 43 8.72 -3.95 -4.27
C LEU A 43 9.63 -4.97 -3.58
N LEU A 44 9.23 -5.39 -2.38
CA LEU A 44 9.89 -6.49 -1.67
C LEU A 44 9.85 -7.79 -2.50
N ASP A 45 10.92 -8.60 -2.38
CA ASP A 45 11.06 -9.88 -3.09
C ASP A 45 9.86 -10.81 -2.87
N GLY A 46 9.27 -11.24 -3.98
CA GLY A 46 8.12 -12.16 -4.02
C GLY A 46 6.75 -11.47 -4.08
N LEU A 47 6.68 -10.13 -4.07
CA LEU A 47 5.42 -9.43 -4.27
C LEU A 47 5.12 -9.23 -5.76
N ALA A 48 3.92 -9.61 -6.20
CA ALA A 48 3.46 -9.30 -7.55
C ALA A 48 3.29 -7.79 -7.76
N LYS A 49 3.65 -7.30 -8.95
CA LYS A 49 3.44 -5.88 -9.29
C LYS A 49 1.95 -5.54 -9.27
N PRO A 50 1.53 -4.45 -8.57
CA PRO A 50 0.14 -4.03 -8.56
C PRO A 50 -0.29 -3.62 -9.96
N THR A 51 -1.46 -4.10 -10.37
CA THR A 51 -2.11 -3.67 -11.60
C THR A 51 -3.01 -2.48 -11.29
N ILE A 52 -2.79 -1.36 -11.95
CA ILE A 52 -3.67 -0.19 -11.81
C ILE A 52 -4.98 -0.46 -12.55
N TYR A 53 -6.07 -0.45 -11.80
CA TYR A 53 -7.40 -0.75 -12.33
C TYR A 53 -8.13 0.52 -12.78
N ASN A 54 -8.06 1.58 -11.97
CA ASN A 54 -8.73 2.84 -12.27
C ASN A 54 -7.93 4.03 -11.69
N VAL A 55 -7.93 5.13 -12.43
CA VAL A 55 -7.42 6.42 -12.00
C VAL A 55 -8.54 7.44 -12.11
N VAL A 56 -8.70 8.25 -11.06
CA VAL A 56 -9.62 9.38 -11.03
C VAL A 56 -8.79 10.65 -10.92
N SER A 57 -9.04 11.61 -11.80
CA SER A 57 -8.38 12.92 -11.77
C SER A 57 -9.39 14.04 -11.91
N SER A 58 -9.03 15.22 -11.41
CA SER A 58 -9.81 16.44 -11.60
C SER A 58 -8.98 17.48 -12.31
N VAL A 59 -9.63 18.34 -13.08
CA VAL A 59 -9.04 19.51 -13.72
C VAL A 59 -10.04 20.66 -13.67
N ASP A 60 -9.53 21.88 -13.69
CA ASP A 60 -10.30 23.10 -13.75
C ASP A 60 -10.17 23.75 -15.13
N LEU A 61 -11.30 23.98 -15.80
CA LEU A 61 -11.34 24.64 -17.10
C LEU A 61 -11.37 26.17 -16.99
N ALA A 62 -11.53 26.70 -15.78
CA ALA A 62 -11.55 28.14 -15.45
C ALA A 62 -12.57 28.98 -16.25
N CYS A 63 -13.64 28.36 -16.72
CA CYS A 63 -14.74 29.03 -17.41
C CYS A 63 -16.08 28.38 -17.06
N PRO A 64 -17.17 29.16 -16.87
CA PRO A 64 -18.51 28.60 -16.77
C PRO A 64 -18.91 27.97 -18.12
N ILE A 65 -19.56 26.80 -18.07
CA ILE A 65 -19.91 26.04 -19.27
C ILE A 65 -21.40 25.74 -19.29
N GLU A 66 -22.04 26.10 -20.39
CA GLU A 66 -23.43 25.76 -20.63
C GLU A 66 -23.55 24.30 -21.10
N LEU A 67 -23.92 23.41 -20.17
CA LEU A 67 -23.97 21.97 -20.41
C LEU A 67 -24.97 21.55 -21.51
N ARG A 68 -26.04 22.32 -21.71
CA ARG A 68 -27.03 22.07 -22.77
C ARG A 68 -26.40 22.18 -24.16
N LYS A 69 -25.63 23.25 -24.40
CA LYS A 69 -24.87 23.45 -25.64
C LYS A 69 -23.90 22.29 -25.87
N VAL A 70 -23.21 21.83 -24.83
CA VAL A 70 -22.26 20.72 -24.93
C VAL A 70 -22.93 19.44 -25.45
N VAL A 71 -24.11 19.07 -24.93
CA VAL A 71 -24.82 17.85 -25.35
C VAL A 71 -25.39 17.96 -26.76
N MET A 72 -25.78 19.17 -27.20
CA MET A 72 -26.25 19.38 -28.58
C MET A 72 -25.16 19.08 -29.62
N PHE A 73 -23.89 19.39 -29.33
CA PHE A 73 -22.80 19.23 -30.29
C PHE A 73 -21.96 17.95 -30.10
N ILE A 74 -21.94 17.37 -28.90
CA ILE A 74 -21.17 16.16 -28.60
C ILE A 74 -22.10 14.94 -28.61
N ARG A 75 -21.97 14.10 -29.64
CA ARG A 75 -22.79 12.88 -29.80
C ARG A 75 -22.72 11.89 -28.63
N ASN A 76 -21.55 11.77 -28.00
CA ASN A 76 -21.33 10.85 -26.87
C ASN A 76 -21.41 11.58 -25.51
N ALA A 77 -22.25 12.60 -25.41
CA ALA A 77 -22.50 13.34 -24.17
C ALA A 77 -23.93 13.08 -23.69
N GLU A 78 -24.08 12.83 -22.39
CA GLU A 78 -25.35 12.60 -21.71
C GLU A 78 -25.52 13.68 -20.62
N TYR A 79 -26.63 14.41 -20.61
CA TYR A 79 -26.93 15.38 -19.55
C TYR A 79 -28.39 15.26 -19.12
N ASN A 80 -28.59 14.91 -17.86
CA ASN A 80 -29.92 14.88 -17.23
C ASN A 80 -29.80 15.43 -15.80
N PRO A 81 -30.13 16.72 -15.57
CA PRO A 81 -29.95 17.37 -14.28
C PRO A 81 -30.77 16.76 -13.14
N LYS A 82 -31.87 16.05 -13.45
CA LYS A 82 -32.66 15.31 -12.44
C LYS A 82 -31.92 14.08 -11.90
N ARG A 83 -31.05 13.47 -12.71
CA ARG A 83 -30.27 12.28 -12.34
C ARG A 83 -28.87 12.65 -11.84
N PHE A 84 -28.22 13.61 -12.50
CA PHE A 84 -26.87 14.04 -12.20
C PHE A 84 -26.66 15.47 -12.69
N THR A 85 -26.06 16.32 -11.86
CA THR A 85 -25.91 17.77 -12.14
C THR A 85 -24.89 18.09 -13.22
N GLY A 86 -23.99 17.15 -13.54
CA GLY A 86 -22.97 17.31 -14.58
C GLY A 86 -23.35 16.64 -15.90
N CYS A 87 -22.62 17.01 -16.95
CA CYS A 87 -22.65 16.35 -18.25
C CYS A 87 -21.63 15.21 -18.28
N VAL A 88 -22.04 14.03 -18.74
CA VAL A 88 -21.20 12.83 -18.85
C VAL A 88 -20.76 12.68 -20.30
N ILE A 89 -19.45 12.81 -20.55
CA ILE A 89 -18.87 12.68 -21.89
C ILE A 89 -18.02 11.41 -21.93
N ARG A 90 -18.31 10.49 -22.85
CA ARG A 90 -17.57 9.23 -22.98
C ARG A 90 -16.60 9.28 -24.17
N LEU A 91 -15.31 9.15 -23.88
CA LEU A 91 -14.25 9.06 -24.88
C LEU A 91 -13.92 7.59 -25.18
N ARG A 92 -13.75 7.26 -26.46
CA ARG A 92 -13.33 5.92 -26.89
C ARG A 92 -11.82 5.71 -26.77
N GLU A 93 -11.04 6.75 -27.08
CA GLU A 93 -9.58 6.69 -27.08
C GLU A 93 -8.96 7.97 -26.49
N PRO A 94 -8.34 7.90 -25.29
CA PRO A 94 -8.36 6.75 -24.37
C PRO A 94 -9.77 6.45 -23.86
N ARG A 95 -10.01 5.21 -23.41
CA ARG A 95 -11.29 4.79 -22.81
C ARG A 95 -11.46 5.46 -21.45
N VAL A 96 -11.98 6.69 -21.44
CA VAL A 96 -12.22 7.48 -20.24
C VAL A 96 -13.59 8.13 -20.31
N THR A 97 -14.17 8.38 -19.15
CA THR A 97 -15.40 9.15 -18.99
C THR A 97 -15.06 10.46 -18.29
N CYS A 98 -15.47 11.58 -18.87
CA CYS A 98 -15.31 12.93 -18.35
C CYS A 98 -16.66 13.39 -17.79
N LEU A 99 -16.70 13.77 -16.53
CA LEU A 99 -17.83 14.40 -15.85
C LEU A 99 -17.56 15.89 -15.82
N LEU A 100 -18.35 16.66 -16.58
CA LEU A 100 -18.21 18.09 -16.74
C LEU A 100 -19.29 18.83 -15.95
N PHE A 101 -18.89 19.77 -15.11
CA PHE A 101 -19.82 20.59 -14.33
C PHE A 101 -19.98 21.98 -14.95
N SER A 102 -21.14 22.61 -14.72
CA SER A 102 -21.43 23.96 -15.21
C SER A 102 -20.44 25.02 -14.71
N THR A 103 -19.78 24.74 -13.58
CA THR A 103 -18.74 25.59 -12.97
C THR A 103 -17.41 25.59 -13.72
N GLY A 104 -17.22 24.71 -14.72
CA GLY A 104 -15.93 24.53 -15.39
C GLY A 104 -15.04 23.46 -14.76
N LYS A 105 -15.41 22.90 -13.61
CA LYS A 105 -14.72 21.74 -13.05
C LYS A 105 -15.01 20.50 -13.90
N MET A 106 -13.99 19.68 -14.10
CA MET A 106 -14.10 18.42 -14.81
C MET A 106 -13.41 17.30 -14.05
N VAL A 107 -14.07 16.16 -13.93
CA VAL A 107 -13.52 14.93 -13.33
C VAL A 107 -13.40 13.87 -14.42
N THR A 108 -12.27 13.19 -14.51
CA THR A 108 -12.06 12.10 -15.48
C THR A 108 -11.80 10.79 -14.76
N THR A 109 -12.45 9.72 -15.22
CA THR A 109 -12.34 8.36 -14.66
C THR A 109 -12.35 7.30 -15.75
N GLY A 110 -11.94 6.07 -15.42
CA GLY A 110 -11.91 4.91 -16.32
C GLY A 110 -10.54 4.64 -16.94
N GLY A 111 -9.61 5.59 -16.87
CA GLY A 111 -8.24 5.39 -17.31
C GLY A 111 -7.50 4.40 -16.42
N ARG A 112 -6.70 3.52 -17.02
CA ARG A 112 -5.79 2.58 -16.32
C ARG A 112 -4.41 3.18 -16.01
N SER A 113 -4.18 4.44 -16.38
CA SER A 113 -2.94 5.16 -16.10
C SER A 113 -3.21 6.65 -15.91
N GLU A 114 -2.32 7.32 -15.17
CA GLU A 114 -2.37 8.77 -14.95
C GLU A 114 -2.24 9.53 -16.27
N GLU A 115 -1.37 9.06 -17.17
CA GLU A 115 -1.16 9.60 -18.51
C GLU A 115 -2.42 9.51 -19.39
N SER A 116 -3.10 8.35 -19.37
CA SER A 116 -4.35 8.13 -20.11
C SER A 116 -5.44 9.09 -19.62
N ASN A 117 -5.54 9.32 -18.31
CA ASN A 117 -6.47 10.28 -17.75
C ASN A 117 -6.13 11.72 -18.12
N ASN A 118 -4.85 12.10 -18.08
CA ASN A 118 -4.39 13.42 -18.52
C ASN A 118 -4.71 13.67 -20.00
N LEU A 119 -4.38 12.71 -20.87
CA LEU A 119 -4.68 12.79 -22.29
C LEU A 119 -6.18 12.90 -22.54
N GLY A 120 -6.98 12.09 -21.84
CA GLY A 120 -8.43 12.14 -21.90
C GLY A 120 -9.02 13.49 -21.48
N ALA A 121 -8.56 14.02 -20.35
CA ALA A 121 -8.94 15.35 -19.87
C ALA A 121 -8.58 16.44 -20.89
N ARG A 122 -7.38 16.40 -21.47
CA ARG A 122 -6.92 17.35 -22.49
C ARG A 122 -7.75 17.26 -23.77
N LYS A 123 -8.06 16.05 -24.23
CA LYS A 123 -8.94 15.84 -25.40
C LYS A 123 -10.32 16.44 -25.15
N CYS A 124 -10.90 16.21 -23.97
CA CYS A 124 -12.19 16.78 -23.59
C CYS A 124 -12.13 18.31 -23.53
N ALA A 125 -11.11 18.89 -22.89
CA ALA A 125 -10.90 20.34 -22.84
C ALA A 125 -10.79 20.96 -24.24
N ARG A 126 -10.06 20.31 -25.17
CA ARG A 126 -9.92 20.79 -26.56
C ARG A 126 -11.24 20.71 -27.33
N VAL A 127 -12.07 19.70 -27.09
CA VAL A 127 -13.41 19.62 -27.70
C VAL A 127 -14.27 20.78 -27.21
N ILE A 128 -14.26 21.06 -25.90
CA ILE A 128 -15.02 22.17 -25.32
C ILE A 128 -14.51 23.52 -25.86
N GLN A 129 -13.19 23.68 -26.02
CA GLN A 129 -12.60 24.88 -26.63
C GLN A 129 -13.11 25.09 -28.07
N LYS A 130 -13.24 24.02 -28.86
CA LYS A 130 -13.79 24.08 -30.23
C LYS A 130 -15.28 24.44 -30.30
N LEU A 131 -16.02 24.31 -29.20
CA LEU A 131 -17.42 24.75 -29.11
C LEU A 131 -17.56 26.26 -28.85
N GLY A 132 -16.43 26.97 -28.74
CA GLY A 132 -16.38 28.42 -28.53
C GLY A 132 -16.30 28.85 -27.07
N PHE A 133 -16.02 27.93 -26.14
CA PHE A 133 -15.80 28.30 -24.74
C PHE A 133 -14.33 28.69 -24.48
N PRO A 134 -14.06 29.74 -23.69
CA PRO A 134 -12.70 30.19 -23.36
C PRO A 134 -12.04 29.29 -22.32
N VAL A 135 -11.73 28.05 -22.72
CA VAL A 135 -11.19 27.01 -21.85
C VAL A 135 -9.71 27.23 -21.54
N GLN A 136 -9.35 27.14 -20.26
CA GLN A 136 -7.97 26.97 -19.79
C GLN A 136 -7.77 25.56 -19.23
N PHE A 137 -6.53 25.08 -19.08
CA PHE A 137 -6.27 23.75 -18.52
C PHE A 137 -5.46 23.90 -17.24
N ASN A 138 -6.17 24.12 -16.13
CA ASN A 138 -5.57 24.48 -14.85
C ASN A 138 -5.76 23.36 -13.82
N ASN A 139 -4.84 23.26 -12.86
CA ASN A 139 -4.98 22.41 -11.67
C ASN A 139 -5.30 20.93 -11.95
N PHE A 140 -4.69 20.32 -12.98
CA PHE A 140 -4.81 18.88 -13.18
C PHE A 140 -4.16 18.14 -12.00
N ARG A 141 -4.96 17.33 -11.30
CA ARG A 141 -4.51 16.55 -10.15
C ARG A 141 -5.16 15.17 -10.12
N ILE A 142 -4.39 14.17 -9.70
CA ILE A 142 -4.90 12.85 -9.41
C ILE A 142 -5.64 12.90 -8.07
N GLN A 143 -6.86 12.39 -8.05
CA GLN A 143 -7.73 12.34 -6.87
C GLN A 143 -7.68 10.98 -6.19
N ASN A 144 -7.70 9.91 -6.98
CA ASN A 144 -7.66 8.55 -6.48
C ASN A 144 -7.05 7.61 -7.52
N VAL A 145 -6.31 6.62 -7.05
CA VAL A 145 -5.75 5.50 -7.81
C VAL A 145 -6.20 4.22 -7.13
N VAL A 146 -6.78 3.32 -7.91
CA VAL A 146 -7.21 2.00 -7.45
C VAL A 146 -6.25 0.96 -8.01
N GLY A 147 -5.55 0.28 -7.12
CA GLY A 147 -4.64 -0.82 -7.44
C GLY A 147 -5.23 -2.17 -7.05
N ILE A 148 -4.93 -3.20 -7.84
CA ILE A 148 -5.24 -4.59 -7.52
C ILE A 148 -3.94 -5.39 -7.48
N VAL A 149 -3.77 -6.18 -6.43
CA VAL A 149 -2.66 -7.12 -6.26
C VAL A 149 -3.24 -8.50 -6.02
N ASP A 150 -2.62 -9.51 -6.60
CA ASP A 150 -2.92 -10.91 -6.32
C ASP A 150 -1.70 -11.54 -5.65
N LEU A 151 -1.86 -11.95 -4.39
CA LEU A 151 -0.81 -12.55 -3.59
C LEU A 151 -0.59 -14.03 -3.92
N LYS A 152 -1.49 -14.67 -4.69
CA LYS A 152 -1.40 -16.07 -5.12
C LYS A 152 -1.40 -17.11 -3.99
N PHE A 153 -1.81 -16.74 -2.78
CA PHE A 153 -2.01 -17.66 -1.67
C PHE A 153 -3.22 -17.25 -0.81
N PRO A 154 -3.94 -18.19 -0.19
CA PRO A 154 -5.08 -17.88 0.65
C PRO A 154 -4.66 -17.23 1.97
N ILE A 155 -5.47 -16.29 2.47
CA ILE A 155 -5.22 -15.55 3.72
C ILE A 155 -6.32 -15.89 4.73
N ARG A 156 -5.90 -16.20 5.97
CA ARG A 156 -6.81 -16.34 7.12
C ARG A 156 -7.14 -14.96 7.69
N LEU A 157 -8.33 -14.44 7.39
CA LEU A 157 -8.73 -13.07 7.72
C LEU A 157 -8.96 -12.88 9.23
N GLU A 158 -9.47 -13.89 9.93
CA GLU A 158 -9.71 -13.83 11.38
C GLU A 158 -8.40 -13.66 12.16
N GLY A 159 -7.35 -14.36 11.72
CA GLY A 159 -6.01 -14.22 12.31
C GLY A 159 -5.40 -12.84 12.05
N LEU A 160 -5.70 -12.24 10.90
CA LEU A 160 -5.25 -10.89 10.56
C LEU A 160 -6.02 -9.83 11.37
N LEU A 161 -7.33 -10.01 11.57
CA LEU A 161 -8.15 -9.15 12.42
C LEU A 161 -7.63 -9.15 13.86
N MET A 162 -7.42 -10.33 14.45
CA MET A 162 -6.90 -10.45 15.83
C MET A 162 -5.53 -9.80 16.01
N ALA A 163 -4.68 -9.83 14.98
CA ALA A 163 -3.36 -9.19 15.04
C ALA A 163 -3.41 -7.66 14.89
N ASN A 164 -4.47 -7.13 14.29
CA ASN A 164 -4.55 -5.73 13.84
C ASN A 164 -5.93 -5.11 14.09
N GLU A 165 -6.56 -5.39 15.22
CA GLU A 165 -7.96 -5.02 15.55
C GLU A 165 -8.24 -3.51 15.42
N GLN A 166 -7.25 -2.66 15.73
CA GLN A 166 -7.39 -1.20 15.62
C GLN A 166 -7.45 -0.70 14.16
N MET A 167 -6.92 -1.46 13.21
CA MET A 167 -6.80 -1.07 11.79
C MET A 167 -7.65 -1.93 10.86
N ALA A 168 -8.07 -3.11 11.31
CA ALA A 168 -8.81 -4.10 10.54
C ALA A 168 -10.28 -4.17 10.99
N GLN A 169 -11.19 -4.28 10.02
CA GLN A 169 -12.61 -4.55 10.24
C GLN A 169 -13.02 -5.69 9.33
N TYR A 170 -13.63 -6.73 9.88
CA TYR A 170 -14.09 -7.88 9.11
C TYR A 170 -15.42 -8.38 9.65
N GLU A 171 -16.47 -8.19 8.86
CA GLU A 171 -17.83 -8.63 9.14
C GLU A 171 -18.36 -9.36 7.90
N PRO A 172 -18.18 -10.69 7.81
CA PRO A 172 -18.47 -11.46 6.59
C PRO A 172 -19.91 -11.36 6.13
N GLU A 173 -20.85 -11.12 7.05
CA GLU A 173 -22.28 -10.93 6.76
C GLU A 173 -22.58 -9.62 6.01
N ILE A 174 -21.77 -8.57 6.20
CA ILE A 174 -21.93 -7.28 5.52
C ILE A 174 -21.06 -7.19 4.28
N PHE A 175 -19.81 -7.66 4.38
CA PHE A 175 -18.84 -7.59 3.29
C PHE A 175 -17.85 -8.77 3.34
N PRO A 176 -17.65 -9.49 2.22
CA PRO A 176 -16.86 -10.73 2.22
C PRO A 176 -15.34 -10.53 2.40
N GLY A 177 -14.83 -9.30 2.30
CA GLY A 177 -13.41 -8.98 2.47
C GLY A 177 -13.12 -8.29 3.80
N LEU A 178 -11.87 -8.39 4.27
CA LEU A 178 -11.39 -7.62 5.41
C LEU A 178 -11.00 -6.21 4.96
N ILE A 179 -11.52 -5.20 5.65
CA ILE A 179 -11.20 -3.79 5.43
C ILE A 179 -10.03 -3.42 6.34
N PHE A 180 -8.88 -3.11 5.77
CA PHE A 180 -7.68 -2.73 6.51
C PHE A 180 -7.32 -1.26 6.20
N ARG A 181 -7.34 -0.41 7.21
CA ARG A 181 -7.10 1.04 7.09
C ARG A 181 -5.73 1.40 7.61
N ILE A 182 -4.92 2.03 6.76
CA ILE A 182 -3.63 2.60 7.16
C ILE A 182 -3.83 4.10 7.36
N ILE A 183 -3.27 4.63 8.46
CA ILE A 183 -3.35 6.06 8.77
C ILE A 183 -2.27 6.85 8.01
N ASN A 184 -1.06 6.29 7.86
CA ASN A 184 0.06 6.95 7.19
C ASN A 184 0.82 6.01 6.21
N PRO A 185 0.59 6.12 4.89
CA PRO A 185 -0.35 7.02 4.20
C PRO A 185 -1.82 6.61 4.40
N LYS A 186 -2.76 7.57 4.33
CA LYS A 186 -4.20 7.30 4.51
C LYS A 186 -4.75 6.48 3.33
N LEU A 187 -4.81 5.17 3.50
CA LEU A 187 -5.22 4.20 2.49
C LEU A 187 -6.16 3.15 3.05
N VAL A 188 -6.94 2.55 2.17
CA VAL A 188 -7.82 1.43 2.51
C VAL A 188 -7.49 0.24 1.62
N PHE A 189 -7.30 -0.91 2.27
CA PHE A 189 -7.07 -2.20 1.66
C PHE A 189 -8.31 -3.05 1.87
N LEU A 190 -8.78 -3.70 0.81
CA LEU A 190 -9.81 -4.72 0.86
C LEU A 190 -9.12 -6.05 0.56
N ILE A 191 -8.99 -6.89 1.59
CA ILE A 191 -8.25 -8.15 1.54
C ILE A 191 -9.25 -9.30 1.48
N PHE A 192 -9.14 -10.14 0.47
CA PHE A 192 -10.01 -11.30 0.29
C PHE A 192 -9.31 -12.60 0.70
N VAL A 193 -10.09 -13.58 1.14
CA VAL A 193 -9.61 -14.92 1.54
C VAL A 193 -8.77 -15.62 0.46
N ASN A 194 -9.01 -15.31 -0.82
CA ASN A 194 -8.30 -15.88 -1.97
C ASN A 194 -6.92 -15.24 -2.24
N GLY A 195 -6.51 -14.25 -1.43
CA GLY A 195 -5.23 -13.55 -1.62
C GLY A 195 -5.29 -12.35 -2.55
N LYS A 196 -6.46 -12.01 -3.12
CA LYS A 196 -6.63 -10.76 -3.86
C LYS A 196 -6.74 -9.59 -2.87
N VAL A 197 -6.08 -8.50 -3.21
CA VAL A 197 -6.04 -7.27 -2.42
C VAL A 197 -6.38 -6.10 -3.33
N ILE A 198 -7.40 -5.34 -2.95
CA ILE A 198 -7.77 -4.09 -3.63
C ILE A 198 -7.32 -2.93 -2.76
N ILE A 199 -6.65 -1.95 -3.36
CA ILE A 199 -6.06 -0.81 -2.68
C ILE A 199 -6.71 0.45 -3.24
N THR A 200 -7.29 1.28 -2.38
CA THR A 200 -7.95 2.52 -2.75
C THR A 200 -7.57 3.66 -1.80
N GLY A 201 -7.80 4.90 -2.23
CA GLY A 201 -7.47 6.12 -1.50
C GLY A 201 -6.08 6.68 -1.82
N ALA A 202 -5.34 6.06 -2.74
CA ALA A 202 -4.01 6.51 -3.11
C ALA A 202 -4.08 7.71 -4.06
N LYS A 203 -3.23 8.72 -3.84
CA LYS A 203 -3.12 9.89 -4.72
C LYS A 203 -2.05 9.74 -5.81
N SER A 204 -1.20 8.73 -5.70
CA SER A 204 -0.14 8.40 -6.64
C SER A 204 0.08 6.89 -6.68
N VAL A 205 0.66 6.40 -7.77
CA VAL A 205 1.07 4.99 -7.87
C VAL A 205 2.13 4.64 -6.82
N GLU A 206 3.06 5.57 -6.55
CA GLU A 206 4.12 5.41 -5.53
C GLU A 206 3.56 5.05 -4.14
N MET A 207 2.50 5.72 -3.72
CA MET A 207 1.86 5.48 -2.42
C MET A 207 1.31 4.05 -2.28
N ILE A 208 0.90 3.43 -3.39
CA ILE A 208 0.46 2.04 -3.42
C ILE A 208 1.65 1.10 -3.14
N TYR A 209 2.79 1.36 -3.76
CA TYR A 209 4.01 0.55 -3.58
C TYR A 209 4.53 0.63 -2.15
N GLU A 210 4.62 1.84 -1.60
CA GLU A 210 5.02 2.06 -0.21
C GLU A 210 4.11 1.32 0.78
N ALA A 211 2.81 1.43 0.57
CA ALA A 211 1.85 0.83 1.48
C ALA A 211 1.82 -0.71 1.36
N LEU A 212 2.01 -1.25 0.16
CA LEU A 212 2.22 -2.69 -0.02
C LEU A 212 3.46 -3.19 0.72
N ASN A 213 4.57 -2.46 0.67
CA ASN A 213 5.78 -2.83 1.40
C ASN A 213 5.60 -2.75 2.93
N LYS A 214 4.72 -1.87 3.43
CA LYS A 214 4.38 -1.80 4.87
C LYS A 214 3.45 -2.93 5.31
N VAL A 215 2.43 -3.25 4.50
CA VAL A 215 1.40 -4.25 4.84
C VAL A 215 1.93 -5.66 4.64
N TYR A 216 2.65 -5.91 3.54
CA TYR A 216 3.26 -7.20 3.28
C TYR A 216 4.46 -7.36 4.21
N PRO A 217 4.35 -8.21 5.26
CA PRO A 217 5.48 -8.39 6.13
C PRO A 217 6.56 -9.12 5.32
N ALA A 218 7.73 -8.50 5.15
CA ALA A 218 8.96 -9.15 4.66
C ALA A 218 9.39 -10.38 5.50
N LYS A 219 8.63 -10.76 6.52
CA LYS A 219 8.83 -11.97 7.30
C LYS A 219 8.14 -13.14 6.60
N ARG A 220 8.77 -13.60 5.53
CA ARG A 220 8.89 -15.04 5.22
C ARG A 220 9.04 -15.78 6.55
N THR A 221 8.35 -16.91 6.74
CA THR A 221 8.50 -17.83 7.87
C THR A 221 9.86 -17.67 8.55
N LYS A 222 9.89 -17.02 9.73
CA LYS A 222 11.12 -16.74 10.45
C LYS A 222 11.88 -18.07 10.53
N LYS A 223 13.08 -18.14 9.96
CA LYS A 223 13.89 -19.38 9.93
C LYS A 223 13.86 -19.94 11.35
N VAL A 224 13.18 -21.08 11.51
CA VAL A 224 12.83 -21.61 12.85
C VAL A 224 14.08 -22.02 13.64
N GLY A 225 15.22 -22.13 12.96
CA GLY A 225 16.51 -22.45 13.57
C GLY A 225 16.47 -23.88 14.10
N ILE A 226 17.00 -24.08 15.31
CA ILE A 226 17.09 -25.40 15.95
C ILE A 226 15.73 -26.10 16.12
N THR A 227 14.63 -25.35 16.15
CA THR A 227 13.27 -25.93 16.27
C THR A 227 12.63 -26.30 14.94
N GLY A 228 13.36 -26.16 13.83
CA GLY A 228 12.96 -26.68 12.53
C GLY A 228 12.94 -28.21 12.45
N LYS A 229 13.59 -28.90 13.40
CA LYS A 229 13.47 -30.37 13.53
C LYS A 229 12.06 -30.83 13.95
N TYR A 230 11.23 -29.93 14.47
CA TYR A 230 9.87 -30.25 14.92
C TYR A 230 8.84 -29.89 13.85
N GLY A 231 8.04 -30.88 13.43
CA GLY A 231 6.96 -30.68 12.46
C GLY A 231 5.81 -29.78 12.98
N THR A 232 4.85 -29.51 12.10
CA THR A 232 3.70 -28.63 12.37
C THR A 232 2.85 -29.09 13.56
N ARG A 233 2.76 -30.40 13.80
CA ARG A 233 2.00 -31.06 14.89
C ARG A 233 2.32 -30.55 16.30
N TYR A 234 3.57 -30.16 16.57
CA TYR A 234 4.05 -29.84 17.92
C TYR A 234 3.63 -28.46 18.45
N GLY A 235 2.84 -27.67 17.69
CA GLY A 235 2.30 -26.39 18.15
C GLY A 235 3.34 -25.27 18.33
N ALA A 236 2.90 -24.01 18.35
CA ALA A 236 3.83 -22.86 18.41
C ALA A 236 4.40 -22.61 19.82
N SER A 237 3.60 -22.85 20.87
CA SER A 237 4.00 -22.59 22.27
C SER A 237 5.14 -23.51 22.71
N LEU A 238 4.97 -24.83 22.55
CA LEU A 238 5.99 -25.84 22.89
C LEU A 238 7.30 -25.59 22.13
N ARG A 239 7.22 -25.29 20.83
CA ARG A 239 8.42 -24.97 20.03
C ARG A 239 9.15 -23.72 20.55
N LYS A 240 8.46 -22.70 21.07
CA LYS A 240 9.14 -21.53 21.68
C LYS A 240 9.83 -21.89 22.99
N THR A 241 9.19 -22.70 23.83
CA THR A 241 9.76 -23.16 25.11
C THR A 241 11.00 -24.03 24.88
N VAL A 242 10.91 -25.01 23.99
CA VAL A 242 12.04 -25.89 23.64
C VAL A 242 13.20 -25.10 23.02
N LYS A 243 12.91 -24.08 22.18
CA LYS A 243 13.96 -23.21 21.65
C LYS A 243 14.76 -22.53 22.76
N LYS A 244 14.09 -22.01 23.79
CA LYS A 244 14.75 -21.35 24.92
C LYS A 244 15.66 -22.33 25.67
N ILE A 245 15.17 -23.55 25.90
CA ILE A 245 15.92 -24.63 26.57
C ILE A 245 17.14 -25.07 25.75
N GLU A 246 16.98 -25.29 24.45
CA GLU A 246 18.04 -25.74 23.53
C GLU A 246 19.17 -24.71 23.39
N VAL A 247 18.81 -23.42 23.37
CA VAL A 247 19.79 -22.33 23.35
C VAL A 247 20.51 -22.23 24.70
N SER A 248 19.79 -22.29 25.82
CA SER A 248 20.42 -22.14 27.14
C SER A 248 21.32 -23.33 27.50
N GLN A 249 20.95 -24.56 27.14
CA GLN A 249 21.72 -25.75 27.50
C GLN A 249 23.06 -25.88 26.75
N HIS A 250 23.14 -25.33 25.53
CA HIS A 250 24.35 -25.34 24.71
C HIS A 250 25.17 -24.05 24.84
N ALA A 251 24.70 -23.09 25.64
CA ALA A 251 25.44 -21.85 25.90
C ALA A 251 26.73 -22.12 26.67
N THR A 252 27.77 -21.34 26.36
CA THR A 252 28.98 -21.24 27.16
C THR A 252 28.80 -20.20 28.26
N TYR A 253 29.40 -20.48 29.42
CA TYR A 253 29.40 -19.58 30.56
C TYR A 253 30.82 -19.28 31.02
N ASN A 254 30.97 -18.19 31.77
CA ASN A 254 32.22 -17.81 32.42
C ASN A 254 32.50 -18.75 33.59
N CYS A 255 33.71 -19.27 33.65
CA CYS A 255 34.13 -20.13 34.74
C CYS A 255 34.53 -19.30 35.97
N ASN A 256 33.88 -19.53 37.12
CA ASN A 256 34.20 -18.86 38.39
C ASN A 256 35.63 -19.11 38.90
N PHE A 257 36.32 -20.15 38.39
CA PHE A 257 37.67 -20.49 38.86
C PHE A 257 38.79 -19.91 38.02
N CYS A 258 38.61 -19.81 36.71
CA CYS A 258 39.67 -19.35 35.79
C CYS A 258 39.28 -18.12 34.97
N GLY A 259 38.08 -17.58 35.16
CA GLY A 259 37.57 -16.38 34.49
C GLY A 259 37.22 -16.55 33.00
N LYS A 260 37.65 -17.63 32.36
CA LYS A 260 37.47 -17.86 30.91
C LYS A 260 36.06 -18.36 30.58
N GLU A 261 35.53 -17.93 29.44
CA GLU A 261 34.25 -18.40 28.88
C GLU A 261 34.41 -19.80 28.26
N ALA A 262 34.45 -20.81 29.11
CA ALA A 262 34.72 -22.19 28.70
C ALA A 262 33.91 -23.22 29.49
N LEU A 263 32.98 -22.77 30.34
CA LEU A 263 32.11 -23.63 31.12
C LEU A 263 30.93 -24.09 30.24
N ARG A 264 30.79 -25.41 30.06
CA ARG A 264 29.74 -26.03 29.25
C ARG A 264 29.06 -27.15 30.02
N ARG A 265 27.83 -27.47 29.64
CA ARG A 265 27.06 -28.58 30.21
C ARG A 265 27.67 -29.92 29.77
N LYS A 266 27.92 -30.82 30.72
CA LYS A 266 28.35 -32.20 30.44
C LYS A 266 27.17 -33.17 30.53
N SER A 267 26.32 -33.00 31.54
CA SER A 267 25.08 -33.74 31.73
C SER A 267 24.08 -32.90 32.55
N ALA A 268 22.90 -33.44 32.85
CA ALA A 268 21.90 -32.71 33.63
C ALA A 268 22.46 -32.31 35.01
N GLY A 269 22.51 -31.01 35.28
CA GLY A 269 23.01 -30.47 36.54
C GLY A 269 24.53 -30.44 36.69
N ILE A 270 25.30 -31.00 35.75
CA ILE A 270 26.77 -31.04 35.81
C ILE A 270 27.38 -30.19 34.71
N TRP A 271 28.22 -29.24 35.11
CA TRP A 271 28.88 -28.28 34.24
C TRP A 271 30.40 -28.42 34.39
N ALA A 272 31.13 -28.46 33.28
CA ALA A 272 32.57 -28.66 33.26
C ALA A 272 33.27 -27.59 32.43
N CYS A 273 34.35 -27.02 32.97
CA CYS A 273 35.15 -26.04 32.26
C CYS A 273 36.19 -26.73 31.38
N LYS A 274 36.14 -26.49 30.06
CA LYS A 274 37.11 -27.07 29.12
C LYS A 274 38.55 -26.60 29.35
N ARG A 275 38.75 -25.40 29.93
CA ARG A 275 40.08 -24.79 30.15
C ARG A 275 40.76 -25.31 31.42
N CYS A 276 40.06 -25.34 32.55
CA CYS A 276 40.66 -25.69 33.86
C CYS A 276 40.23 -27.07 34.38
N GLY A 277 39.41 -27.82 33.65
CA GLY A 277 38.95 -29.16 34.02
C GLY A 277 37.97 -29.23 35.20
N LYS A 278 37.78 -28.13 35.94
CA LYS A 278 36.91 -28.09 37.12
C LYS A 278 35.44 -28.32 36.75
N GLN A 279 34.77 -29.11 37.57
CA GLN A 279 33.35 -29.44 37.46
C GLN A 279 32.56 -28.75 38.57
N ILE A 280 31.34 -28.32 38.27
CA ILE A 280 30.42 -27.72 39.23
C ILE A 280 28.99 -28.25 39.04
N ALA A 281 28.25 -28.26 40.14
CA ALA A 281 26.81 -28.50 40.13
C ALA A 281 26.06 -27.21 39.79
N GLY A 282 25.02 -27.33 38.97
CA GLY A 282 24.18 -26.22 38.51
C GLY A 282 22.77 -26.68 38.15
N GLY A 283 22.04 -25.84 37.43
CA GLY A 283 20.71 -26.19 36.93
C GLY A 283 20.76 -27.18 35.77
N ALA A 284 19.60 -27.80 35.48
CA ALA A 284 19.48 -28.78 34.40
C ALA A 284 19.80 -28.19 33.02
N TYR A 285 19.43 -26.93 32.77
CA TYR A 285 19.61 -26.24 31.48
C TYR A 285 20.37 -24.91 31.57
N VAL A 286 20.63 -24.42 32.78
CA VAL A 286 21.34 -23.15 33.02
C VAL A 286 22.33 -23.37 34.16
N CYS A 287 23.55 -22.84 34.02
CA CYS A 287 24.63 -23.05 34.99
C CYS A 287 24.29 -22.59 36.41
N SER A 288 23.48 -21.54 36.57
CA SER A 288 23.01 -21.03 37.86
C SER A 288 21.50 -21.08 37.97
N THR A 289 20.98 -21.71 39.01
CA THR A 289 19.57 -21.63 39.39
C THR A 289 19.26 -20.36 40.18
N ALA A 290 18.01 -19.90 40.16
CA ALA A 290 17.55 -18.75 40.96
C ALA A 290 17.78 -18.98 42.46
N ALA A 291 17.43 -20.17 42.99
CA ALA A 291 17.67 -20.52 44.39
C ALA A 291 19.16 -20.40 44.77
N ALA A 292 20.06 -21.00 43.98
CA ALA A 292 21.49 -20.90 44.22
C ALA A 292 22.03 -19.45 44.14
N ALA A 293 21.46 -18.59 43.30
CA ALA A 293 21.83 -17.18 43.26
C ALA A 293 21.43 -16.45 44.56
N THR A 294 20.22 -16.70 45.06
CA THR A 294 19.74 -16.15 46.34
C THR A 294 20.60 -16.63 47.51
N THR A 295 20.91 -17.92 47.58
CA THR A 295 21.76 -18.49 48.65
C THR A 295 23.16 -17.88 48.62
N ARG A 296 23.79 -17.73 47.44
CA ARG A 296 25.11 -17.08 47.33
C ARG A 296 25.07 -15.61 47.77
N ALA A 297 24.00 -14.89 47.46
CA ALA A 297 23.82 -13.51 47.91
C ALA A 297 23.65 -13.43 49.44
N ALA A 298 22.88 -14.34 50.03
CA ALA A 298 22.71 -14.42 51.48
C ALA A 298 24.03 -14.76 52.20
N ILE A 299 24.78 -15.75 51.72
CA ILE A 299 26.09 -16.12 52.27
C ILE A 299 27.07 -14.93 52.19
N ARG A 300 27.06 -14.19 51.07
CA ARG A 300 27.91 -13.00 50.93
C ARG A 300 27.59 -11.95 51.99
N ARG A 301 26.31 -11.63 52.19
CA ARG A 301 25.87 -10.68 53.23
C ARG A 301 26.31 -11.12 54.63
N LEU A 302 26.15 -12.41 54.96
CA LEU A 302 26.59 -12.95 56.24
C LEU A 302 28.11 -12.82 56.43
N ARG A 303 28.91 -13.07 55.39
CA ARG A 303 30.37 -12.89 55.45
C ARG A 303 30.75 -11.44 55.66
N ASP A 304 30.09 -10.51 54.97
CA ASP A 304 30.35 -9.07 55.12
C ASP A 304 29.97 -8.60 56.54
N THR A 305 28.97 -9.21 57.18
CA THR A 305 28.56 -8.91 58.56
C THR A 305 29.54 -9.44 59.61
N ILE A 306 30.20 -10.58 59.33
CA ILE A 306 31.21 -11.17 60.22
C ILE A 306 32.58 -10.48 60.07
N ALA A 307 32.84 -9.86 58.92
CA ALA A 307 34.08 -9.15 58.63
C ALA A 307 34.07 -7.67 59.05
N ALA A 308 32.93 -7.17 59.52
CA ALA A 308 32.74 -5.84 60.12
C ALA A 308 32.82 -5.95 61.65
#